data_AF-A0A8T8WAB1-F1
#
_entry.id   AF-A0A8T8WAB1-F1
#
_cell.length_a   1.000
_cell.length_b   1.000
_cell.length_c   1.000
_cell.angle_alpha   90.00
_cell.angle_beta   90.00
_cell.angle_gamma   90.00
#
_symmetry.space_group_name_H-M   'P 1'
#
loop_
_entity.id
_entity.type
_entity.pdbx_description
1 polymer ?
#
loop_
_entity_poly.entity_id
_entity_poly.type
_entity_poly.pdbx_seq_one_letter_code
_entity_poly.pdbx_strand_id
1 'polypeptide(L)'
;MAEIFDRDTLLDLTVNVIPLGIILFFVAAFVLIDPFGGLDFYGRVLQMGLLAFPFVALAILTYVSGKAIAGDEKRSEVFFQGQATMEDAKTKHEVEAEIEAEATGEAEPDDEADGDADGDE
;
A
#
# COMPACT_ATOMS: atom_id res chain seq x y z
N MET A 1 -15.74 7.53 0.23
CA MET A 1 -14.91 7.40 1.45
C MET A 1 -14.22 6.03 1.48
N ALA A 2 -13.26 5.89 0.58
CA ALA A 2 -12.14 4.97 0.58
C ALA A 2 -11.53 5.29 -0.79
N GLU A 3 -10.65 6.29 -0.83
CA GLU A 3 -9.58 6.29 -1.82
C GLU A 3 -8.74 5.10 -1.38
N ILE A 4 -9.18 3.94 -1.85
CA ILE A 4 -8.77 2.64 -1.36
C ILE A 4 -7.32 2.56 -1.81
N PHE A 5 -6.39 2.30 -0.88
CA PHE A 5 -5.04 1.83 -1.18
C PHE A 5 -4.95 1.28 -2.60
N ASP A 6 -4.03 1.83 -3.39
CA ASP A 6 -3.98 1.50 -4.81
C ASP A 6 -4.00 -0.03 -4.97
N ARG A 7 -4.68 -0.51 -6.01
CA ARG A 7 -4.99 -1.95 -6.14
C ARG A 7 -3.72 -2.80 -6.06
N ASP A 8 -2.61 -2.24 -6.51
CA ASP A 8 -1.27 -2.81 -6.41
C ASP A 8 -0.75 -2.87 -4.98
N THR A 9 -0.94 -1.82 -4.16
CA THR A 9 -0.59 -1.85 -2.73
C THR A 9 -1.41 -2.88 -1.95
N LEU A 10 -2.72 -2.96 -2.22
CA LEU A 10 -3.56 -4.01 -1.63
C LEU A 10 -3.15 -5.41 -2.09
N LEU A 11 -2.73 -5.55 -3.35
CA LEU A 11 -2.25 -6.82 -3.91
C LEU A 11 -0.96 -7.25 -3.20
N ASP A 12 0.03 -6.38 -3.07
CA ASP A 12 1.31 -6.68 -2.41
C ASP A 12 1.14 -7.05 -0.94
N LEU A 13 0.26 -6.34 -0.23
CA LEU A 13 -0.07 -6.65 1.16
C LEU A 13 -0.79 -8.00 1.26
N THR A 14 -1.75 -8.27 0.37
CA THR A 14 -2.51 -9.52 0.35
C THR A 14 -1.62 -10.72 0.02
N VAL A 15 -0.70 -10.59 -0.94
CA VAL A 15 0.27 -11.64 -1.32
C VAL A 15 1.13 -12.07 -0.13
N ASN A 16 1.45 -11.16 0.79
CA ASN A 16 2.17 -11.47 2.03
C ASN A 16 1.27 -12.02 3.15
N VAL A 17 0.02 -11.56 3.23
CA VAL A 17 -0.95 -12.01 4.25
C VAL A 17 -1.40 -13.46 4.02
N ILE A 18 -1.51 -13.92 2.76
CA ILE A 18 -1.91 -15.30 2.44
C ILE A 18 -0.94 -16.33 3.06
N PRO A 19 0.39 -16.27 2.84
CA PRO A 19 1.36 -17.11 3.54
C PRO A 19 1.21 -17.08 5.06
N LEU A 20 0.98 -15.91 5.63
CA LEU A 20 0.81 -15.73 7.07
C LEU A 20 -0.39 -16.55 7.59
N GLY A 21 -1.52 -16.48 6.89
CA GLY A 21 -2.73 -17.24 7.21
C GLY A 21 -2.53 -18.75 7.11
N ILE A 22 -1.82 -19.23 6.10
CA ILE A 22 -1.51 -20.65 5.93
C ILE A 22 -0.64 -21.16 7.08
N ILE A 23 0.42 -20.43 7.45
CA ILE A 23 1.28 -20.82 8.57
C ILE A 23 0.50 -20.82 9.89
N LEU A 24 -0.32 -19.78 10.13
CA LEU A 24 -1.16 -19.71 11.33
C LEU A 24 -2.12 -20.92 11.43
N PHE A 25 -2.71 -21.32 10.31
CA PHE A 25 -3.55 -22.51 10.24
C PHE A 25 -2.77 -23.77 10.66
N PHE A 26 -1.56 -23.98 10.14
CA PHE A 26 -0.75 -25.15 10.52
C PHE A 26 -0.28 -25.10 11.97
N VAL A 27 0.08 -23.93 12.48
CA VAL A 27 0.38 -23.75 13.91
C VAL A 27 -0.82 -24.18 14.76
N ALA A 28 -2.02 -23.69 14.44
CA ALA A 28 -3.24 -24.09 15.14
C ALA A 28 -3.50 -25.60 15.03
N ALA A 29 -3.38 -26.18 13.84
CA ALA A 29 -3.56 -27.61 13.63
C ALA A 29 -2.56 -28.46 14.47
N PHE A 30 -1.29 -28.06 14.53
CA PHE A 30 -0.26 -28.78 15.29
C PHE A 30 -0.35 -28.60 16.80
N VAL A 31 -1.00 -27.53 17.27
CA VAL A 31 -1.29 -27.31 18.70
C VAL A 31 -2.56 -28.06 19.13
N LEU A 32 -3.61 -28.03 18.30
CA LEU A 32 -4.93 -28.55 18.68
C LEU A 32 -5.13 -30.04 18.38
N ILE A 33 -4.64 -30.50 17.22
CA ILE A 33 -4.89 -31.87 16.74
C ILE A 33 -3.70 -32.79 17.06
N ASP A 34 -2.48 -32.23 17.06
CA ASP A 34 -1.23 -32.98 17.22
C ASP A 34 -1.11 -34.22 16.30
N PRO A 35 -1.08 -34.04 14.96
CA PRO A 35 -1.02 -35.15 14.03
C PRO A 35 0.29 -35.97 14.11
N PHE A 36 1.32 -35.46 14.78
CA PHE A 36 2.65 -36.06 14.89
C PHE A 36 3.08 -36.21 16.36
N GLY A 37 2.15 -36.61 17.24
CA GLY A 37 2.38 -36.64 18.70
C GLY A 37 3.46 -37.58 19.23
N GLY A 38 4.11 -38.37 18.36
CA GLY A 38 5.28 -39.19 18.71
C GLY A 38 6.63 -38.45 18.68
N LEU A 39 6.63 -37.15 18.36
CA LEU A 39 7.85 -36.34 18.35
C LEU A 39 8.35 -36.09 19.78
N ASP A 40 9.66 -36.27 19.97
CA ASP A 40 10.37 -35.86 21.17
C ASP A 40 10.43 -34.33 21.30
N PHE A 41 10.81 -33.83 22.48
CA PHE A 41 10.85 -32.39 22.78
C PHE A 41 11.63 -31.60 21.72
N TYR A 42 12.78 -32.12 21.28
CA TYR A 42 13.61 -31.46 20.29
C TYR A 42 12.93 -31.40 18.92
N GLY A 43 12.33 -32.50 18.46
CA GLY A 43 11.54 -32.54 17.24
C GLY A 43 10.40 -31.53 17.24
N ARG A 44 9.73 -31.35 18.38
CA ARG A 44 8.62 -30.39 18.51
C ARG A 44 9.07 -28.93 18.49
N VAL A 45 10.20 -28.63 19.13
CA VAL A 45 10.83 -27.31 19.06
C VAL A 45 11.24 -26.97 17.63
N LEU A 46 11.83 -27.93 16.90
CA LEU A 46 12.19 -27.72 15.51
C LEU A 46 10.96 -27.50 14.63
N GLN A 47 9.93 -28.34 14.74
CA GLN A 47 8.68 -28.18 13.98
C GLN A 47 8.06 -26.80 14.19
N MET A 48 7.90 -26.40 15.46
CA MET A 48 7.30 -25.10 15.79
C MET A 48 8.23 -23.94 15.41
N GLY A 49 9.55 -24.10 15.59
CA GLY A 49 10.55 -23.10 15.20
C GLY A 49 10.55 -22.85 13.70
N LEU A 50 10.46 -23.90 12.88
CA LEU A 50 10.39 -23.78 11.41
C LEU A 50 9.12 -23.09 10.92
N LEU A 51 8.05 -23.06 11.72
CA LEU A 51 6.81 -22.33 11.39
C LEU A 51 6.83 -20.92 11.97
N ALA A 52 7.18 -20.80 13.26
CA ALA A 52 7.17 -19.55 13.99
C ALA A 52 8.22 -18.56 13.46
N PHE A 53 9.40 -19.04 13.08
CA PHE A 53 10.46 -18.17 12.54
C PHE A 53 10.04 -17.46 11.25
N PRO A 54 9.64 -18.16 10.17
CA PRO A 54 9.17 -17.48 8.96
C PRO A 54 7.86 -16.71 9.21
N PHE A 55 6.98 -17.17 10.10
CA PHE A 55 5.77 -16.41 10.46
C PHE A 55 6.12 -15.03 11.02
N VAL A 56 7.02 -14.95 12.00
CA VAL A 56 7.43 -13.69 12.62
C VAL A 56 8.21 -12.83 11.64
N ALA A 57 9.15 -13.41 10.89
CA ALA A 57 9.92 -12.68 9.89
C ALA A 57 9.00 -12.07 8.81
N LEU A 58 8.05 -12.85 8.28
CA LEU A 58 7.07 -12.37 7.30
C LEU A 58 6.09 -11.37 7.92
N ALA A 59 5.64 -11.55 9.16
CA ALA A 59 4.78 -10.58 9.84
C ALA A 59 5.46 -9.21 9.94
N ILE A 60 6.74 -9.20 10.35
CA ILE A 60 7.55 -7.98 10.42
C ILE A 60 7.71 -7.37 9.03
N LEU A 61 8.07 -8.17 8.03
CA LEU A 61 8.25 -7.69 6.66
C LEU A 61 6.96 -7.09 6.11
N THR A 62 5.83 -7.80 6.26
CA THR A 62 4.50 -7.34 5.83
C THR A 62 4.13 -6.02 6.49
N TYR A 63 4.38 -5.89 7.80
CA TYR A 63 4.10 -4.66 8.54
C TYR A 63 4.98 -3.50 8.08
N VAL A 64 6.28 -3.75 7.90
CA VAL A 64 7.23 -2.72 7.44
C VAL A 64 6.89 -2.30 6.01
N SER A 65 6.58 -3.23 5.12
CA SER A 65 6.13 -2.94 3.75
C SER A 65 4.85 -2.11 3.75
N GLY A 66 3.80 -2.52 4.48
CA GLY A 66 2.56 -1.75 4.56
C GLY A 66 2.77 -0.35 5.14
N LYS A 67 3.62 -0.23 6.17
CA LYS A 67 3.96 1.07 6.77
C LYS A 67 4.77 1.97 5.82
N ALA A 68 5.68 1.40 5.05
CA ALA A 68 6.49 2.15 4.08
C ALA A 68 5.61 2.66 2.94
N ILE A 69 4.75 1.81 2.37
CA ILE A 69 3.90 2.19 1.22
C ILE A 69 2.88 3.26 1.62
N ALA A 70 2.21 3.12 2.77
CA ALA A 70 1.30 4.14 3.28
C ALA A 70 1.98 5.50 3.59
N GLY A 71 3.31 5.51 3.72
CA GLY A 71 4.12 6.71 3.94
C GLY A 71 4.58 7.37 2.64
N ASP A 72 4.84 6.58 1.60
CA ASP A 72 5.27 7.07 0.28
C ASP A 72 4.10 7.54 -0.58
N GLU A 73 2.92 6.92 -0.47
CA GLU A 73 1.69 7.41 -1.15
C GLU A 73 1.39 8.88 -0.78
N LYS A 74 1.68 9.31 0.45
CA LYS A 74 1.47 10.71 0.90
C LYS A 74 2.46 11.73 0.34
N ARG A 75 3.54 11.27 -0.31
CA ARG A 75 4.63 12.12 -0.79
C ARG A 75 4.94 11.91 -2.27
N SER A 76 4.28 10.98 -2.94
CA SER A 76 4.56 10.69 -4.34
C SER A 76 3.85 11.70 -5.23
N GLU A 77 4.63 12.56 -5.87
CA GLU A 77 4.17 13.38 -7.00
C GLU A 77 3.97 12.45 -8.20
N VAL A 78 2.75 11.90 -8.32
CA VAL A 78 2.40 11.05 -9.46
C VAL A 78 1.76 11.94 -10.52
N PHE A 79 2.49 12.22 -11.60
CA PHE A 79 1.95 12.90 -12.77
C PHE A 79 1.19 11.91 -13.66
N PHE A 80 0.29 12.40 -14.52
CA PHE A 80 -0.29 11.54 -15.55
C PHE A 80 0.79 11.06 -16.52
N GLN A 81 0.60 9.84 -17.04
CA GLN A 81 1.53 9.21 -17.98
C GLN A 81 1.73 10.13 -19.19
N GLY A 82 2.98 10.57 -19.42
CA GLY A 82 3.34 11.48 -20.51
C GLY A 82 3.36 12.98 -20.17
N GLN A 83 2.94 13.39 -18.96
CA GLN A 83 2.96 14.79 -18.53
C GLN A 83 4.16 15.15 -17.63
N ALA A 84 4.94 14.17 -17.16
CA ALA A 84 6.06 14.37 -16.24
C ALA A 84 7.19 15.31 -16.75
N THR A 85 7.16 15.72 -18.03
CA THR A 85 8.14 16.65 -18.62
C THR A 85 7.53 18.01 -18.99
N MET A 86 6.25 18.27 -18.69
CA MET A 86 5.64 19.58 -18.95
C MET A 86 5.83 20.52 -17.76
N GLU A 87 6.11 21.79 -18.03
CA GLU A 87 6.46 22.79 -17.01
C GLU A 87 5.30 23.10 -16.04
N ASP A 88 4.04 22.95 -16.49
CA ASP A 88 2.82 23.12 -15.68
C ASP A 88 2.02 21.81 -15.53
N ALA A 89 2.70 20.66 -15.42
CA ALA A 89 2.03 19.39 -15.23
C ALA A 89 1.40 19.30 -13.82
N LYS A 90 0.08 19.38 -13.73
CA LYS A 90 -0.63 19.09 -12.47
C LYS A 90 -0.44 17.62 -12.09
N THR A 91 -0.19 17.37 -10.81
CA THR A 91 -0.12 16.00 -10.28
C THR A 91 -1.52 15.37 -10.30
N LYS A 92 -1.60 14.04 -10.36
CA LYS A 92 -2.87 13.31 -10.27
C LYS A 92 -3.64 13.68 -9.01
N HIS A 93 -2.95 13.89 -7.89
CA HIS A 93 -3.56 14.31 -6.64
C HIS A 93 -4.14 15.72 -6.69
N GLU A 94 -3.49 16.68 -7.36
CA GLU A 94 -4.06 18.03 -7.55
C GLU A 94 -5.29 18.00 -8.43
N VAL A 95 -5.27 17.22 -9.52
CA VAL A 95 -6.43 17.08 -10.41
C VAL A 95 -7.59 16.36 -9.71
N GLU A 96 -7.31 15.32 -8.92
CA GLU A 96 -8.34 14.65 -8.11
C GLU A 96 -8.90 15.58 -7.02
N ALA A 97 -8.07 16.40 -6.38
CA ALA A 97 -8.51 17.40 -5.40
C ALA A 97 -9.35 18.52 -6.04
N GLU A 98 -8.99 18.99 -7.24
CA GLU A 98 -9.80 19.95 -8.01
C GLU A 98 -11.16 19.34 -8.39
N ILE A 99 -11.19 18.09 -8.87
CA ILE A 99 -12.42 17.39 -9.21
C ILE A 99 -13.29 17.17 -7.96
N GLU A 100 -12.69 16.84 -6.82
CA GLU A 100 -13.41 16.64 -5.57
C GLU A 100 -13.98 17.96 -5.03
N ALA A 101 -13.21 19.06 -5.11
CA ALA A 101 -13.66 20.41 -4.74
C ALA A 101 -14.78 20.94 -5.66
N GLU A 102 -14.72 20.63 -6.96
CA GLU A 102 -15.78 20.93 -7.91
C GLU A 102 -17.05 20.11 -7.59
N ALA A 103 -16.88 18.83 -7.22
CA ALA A 103 -17.97 17.92 -6.89
C ALA A 103 -18.66 18.24 -5.55
N THR A 104 -17.95 18.76 -4.55
CA THR A 104 -18.53 19.21 -3.26
C THR A 104 -19.08 20.64 -3.31
N GLY A 105 -18.85 21.36 -4.42
CA GLY A 105 -19.35 22.72 -4.63
C GLY A 105 -18.56 23.79 -3.88
N GLU A 106 -17.32 23.50 -3.51
CA GLU A 106 -16.39 24.41 -2.83
C GLU A 106 -15.48 25.17 -3.80
N ALA A 107 -15.81 25.20 -5.09
CA ALA A 107 -15.07 25.91 -6.13
C ALA A 107 -14.82 27.38 -5.76
N GLU A 108 -13.57 27.73 -5.46
CA GLU A 108 -13.07 29.08 -5.69
C GLU A 108 -12.87 29.27 -7.20
N PRO A 109 -13.26 30.43 -7.75
CA PRO A 109 -13.17 30.67 -9.19
C PRO A 109 -11.71 30.81 -9.62
N ASP A 110 -11.38 30.14 -10.72
CA ASP A 110 -10.15 30.35 -11.50
C ASP A 110 -9.89 31.84 -11.72
N ASP A 111 -8.76 32.35 -11.22
CA ASP A 111 -8.15 33.58 -11.73
C ASP A 111 -7.27 33.19 -12.94
N GLU A 112 -7.93 32.96 -14.08
CA GLU A 112 -7.32 33.16 -15.40
C GLU A 112 -7.74 34.52 -15.95
N ALA A 113 -6.93 35.54 -15.66
CA ALA A 113 -6.78 36.71 -16.51
C ALA A 113 -5.46 37.43 -16.20
N ASP A 114 -4.41 37.08 -16.93
CA ASP A 114 -3.76 38.12 -17.72
C ASP A 114 -3.03 37.48 -18.90
N GLY A 115 -3.66 37.64 -20.06
CA GLY A 115 -3.01 37.41 -21.34
C GLY A 115 -1.96 38.48 -21.53
N ASP A 116 -0.69 38.05 -21.54
CA ASP A 116 0.41 38.82 -22.08
C ASP A 116 0.16 39.00 -23.59
N ALA A 117 -0.38 40.17 -23.94
CA ALA A 117 -0.38 40.68 -25.29
C ALA A 117 0.03 42.14 -25.20
N ASP A 118 1.33 42.41 -25.38
CA ASP A 118 1.77 43.40 -26.36
C ASP A 118 3.28 43.28 -26.60
N GLY A 119 3.61 42.80 -27.81
CA GLY A 119 4.93 42.92 -28.40
C GLY A 119 5.07 44.24 -29.16
N ASP A 120 6.27 44.82 -29.05
CA ASP A 120 6.99 45.69 -30.00
C ASP A 120 6.19 46.76 -30.80
N GLU A 121 6.38 48.03 -30.45
CA GLU A 121 7.07 49.09 -31.24
C GLU A 121 7.32 50.38 -30.43
#